data_AF-A0A506U8B3-F1
#
_entry.id   AF-A0A506U8B3-F1
#
_cell.length_a   1.000
_cell.length_b   1.000
_cell.length_c   1.000
_cell.angle_alpha   90.00
_cell.angle_beta   90.00
_cell.angle_gamma   90.00
#
_symmetry.space_group_name_H-M   'P 1'
#
loop_
_entity.id
_entity.type
_entity.pdbx_description
1 polymer ?
#
loop_
_entity_poly.entity_id
_entity_poly.type
_entity_poly.pdbx_seq_one_letter_code
_entity_poly.pdbx_strand_id
1 'polypeptide(L)' 'MSDESADQDLTRAGAEEDKPAAPQSNFERLLTHLGKDSLAAKLVEAFAAADGADRATAIKAVADDRLTELERSHDETEN' A
#
# COMPACT_ATOMS: atom_id res chain seq x y z
N MET A 1 20.60 -59.06 -14.72
CA MET A 1 19.63 -58.36 -15.59
C MET A 1 19.56 -56.94 -15.10
N SER A 2 19.85 -56.01 -15.99
CA SER A 2 19.81 -54.56 -15.81
C SER A 2 18.37 -54.05 -15.75
N ASP A 3 18.16 -52.94 -15.05
CA ASP A 3 17.17 -51.87 -15.28
C ASP A 3 17.37 -50.92 -14.07
N GLU A 4 18.29 -49.96 -14.10
CA GLU A 4 18.21 -48.66 -14.80
C GLU A 4 16.78 -48.13 -14.96
N SER A 5 16.32 -47.40 -13.94
CA SER A 5 15.27 -46.39 -14.11
C SER A 5 15.70 -45.16 -13.34
N ALA A 6 16.54 -44.37 -14.00
CA ALA A 6 16.63 -42.95 -13.74
C ALA A 6 15.29 -42.33 -14.17
N ASP A 7 14.48 -41.91 -13.20
CA ASP A 7 13.44 -40.94 -13.48
C ASP A 7 13.70 -39.71 -12.62
N GLN A 8 13.98 -38.63 -13.32
CA GLN A 8 14.25 -37.31 -12.81
C GLN A 8 12.93 -36.72 -12.34
N ASP A 9 12.59 -36.87 -11.06
CA ASP A 9 11.63 -35.94 -10.48
C ASP A 9 12.39 -34.69 -10.06
N LEU A 10 12.44 -33.76 -11.01
CA LEU A 10 12.75 -32.37 -10.82
C LEU A 10 11.98 -31.87 -9.59
N THR A 11 12.63 -31.89 -8.43
CA THR A 11 12.35 -30.95 -7.35
C THR A 11 12.73 -29.57 -7.88
N ARG A 12 11.86 -29.07 -8.77
CA ARG A 12 11.63 -27.67 -9.04
C ARG A 12 11.45 -27.08 -7.66
N ALA A 13 12.54 -26.59 -7.10
CA ALA A 13 12.53 -25.65 -6.00
C ALA A 13 11.58 -24.57 -6.49
N GLY A 14 10.33 -24.68 -6.03
CA GLY A 14 9.29 -23.72 -6.31
C GLY A 14 9.91 -22.41 -5.91
N ALA A 15 9.99 -21.49 -6.86
CA ALA A 15 10.31 -20.10 -6.57
C ALA A 15 9.54 -19.77 -5.29
N GLU A 16 10.27 -19.46 -4.21
CA GLU A 16 9.67 -18.78 -3.09
C GLU A 16 9.22 -17.44 -3.70
N GLU A 17 7.98 -17.43 -4.16
CA GLU A 17 7.24 -16.20 -4.42
C GLU A 17 7.42 -15.39 -3.15
N ASP A 18 8.13 -14.29 -3.31
CA ASP A 18 8.44 -13.27 -2.33
C ASP A 18 7.10 -12.80 -1.72
N LYS A 19 6.60 -13.59 -0.76
CA LYS A 19 5.32 -13.32 -0.13
C LYS A 19 5.55 -12.04 0.66
N PRO A 20 4.86 -10.94 0.33
CA PRO A 20 5.00 -9.73 1.10
C PRO A 20 4.72 -10.08 2.55
N ALA A 21 5.61 -9.64 3.44
CA ALA A 21 5.52 -9.92 4.87
C ALA A 21 4.08 -9.63 5.35
N ALA A 22 3.54 -10.54 6.16
CA ALA A 22 2.18 -10.38 6.65
C ALA A 22 2.05 -9.04 7.40
N PRO A 23 1.01 -8.23 7.10
CA PRO A 23 0.84 -6.92 7.73
C PRO A 23 0.65 -7.06 9.23
N GLN A 24 1.44 -6.30 9.98
CA GLN A 24 1.62 -6.36 11.43
C GLN A 24 0.52 -5.60 12.18
N SER A 25 -0.21 -4.72 11.50
CA SER A 25 -1.33 -3.97 12.08
C SER A 25 -2.56 -3.89 11.17
N ASN A 26 -3.73 -3.58 11.76
CA ASN A 26 -4.96 -3.33 10.98
C ASN A 26 -4.81 -2.11 10.06
N PHE A 27 -4.00 -1.12 10.43
CA PHE A 27 -3.71 0.03 9.57
C PHE A 27 -2.89 -0.38 8.35
N GLU A 28 -1.87 -1.20 8.53
CA GLU A 28 -1.09 -1.75 7.42
C GLU A 28 -1.96 -2.61 6.49
N ARG A 29 -2.85 -3.44 7.05
CA ARG A 29 -3.85 -4.18 6.25
C ARG A 29 -4.73 -3.25 5.45
N LEU A 30 -5.24 -2.19 6.07
CA LEU A 30 -6.07 -1.21 5.39
C LEU A 30 -5.30 -0.56 4.23
N LEU A 31 -4.04 -0.15 4.44
CA LEU A 31 -3.20 0.44 3.40
C LEU A 31 -2.96 -0.50 2.20
N THR A 32 -2.83 -1.82 2.41
CA THR A 32 -2.67 -2.77 1.29
C THR A 32 -3.89 -2.87 0.37
N HIS A 33 -5.07 -2.46 0.83
CA HIS A 33 -6.30 -2.47 0.05
C HIS A 33 -6.65 -1.12 -0.56
N LEU A 34 -5.92 -0.06 -0.21
CA LEU A 34 -6.15 1.28 -0.73
C LEU A 34 -5.29 1.51 -1.98
N GLY A 35 -5.83 2.28 -2.92
CA GLY A 35 -5.05 2.72 -4.07
C GLY A 35 -3.85 3.53 -3.60
N LYS A 36 -2.67 3.21 -4.15
CA LYS A 36 -1.44 3.96 -3.88
C LYS A 36 -1.66 5.45 -4.22
N ASP A 37 -1.14 6.34 -3.37
CA ASP A 37 -1.25 7.80 -3.51
C ASP A 37 -2.69 8.36 -3.48
N SER A 38 -3.70 7.51 -3.22
CA SER A 38 -5.08 7.96 -3.05
C SER A 38 -5.26 8.81 -1.79
N LEU A 39 -6.27 9.67 -1.79
CA LEU A 39 -6.63 10.45 -0.60
C LEU A 39 -6.88 9.55 0.62
N ALA A 40 -7.56 8.42 0.42
CA ALA A 40 -7.82 7.47 1.49
C ALA A 40 -6.53 6.90 2.09
N ALA A 41 -5.54 6.55 1.26
CA ALA A 41 -4.24 6.08 1.74
C ALA A 41 -3.51 7.16 2.55
N LYS A 42 -3.44 8.39 2.01
CA LYS A 42 -2.80 9.54 2.68
C LYS A 42 -3.44 9.86 4.02
N LEU A 43 -4.77 9.76 4.13
CA LEU A 43 -5.49 9.98 5.39
C LEU A 43 -5.18 8.92 6.44
N VAL A 44 -5.10 7.64 6.03
CA VAL A 44 -4.75 6.53 6.93
C VAL A 44 -3.29 6.64 7.38
N GLU A 45 -2.38 6.99 6.48
CA GLU A 45 -0.97 7.24 6.80
C GLU A 45 -0.82 8.41 7.79
N ALA A 46 -1.50 9.53 7.56
CA ALA A 46 -1.47 10.68 8.46
C ALA A 46 -2.03 10.36 9.85
N PHE A 47 -3.10 9.57 9.92
CA PHE A 47 -3.64 9.10 11.20
C PHE A 47 -2.67 8.15 11.92
N ALA A 48 -2.02 7.25 11.19
CA ALA A 48 -1.09 6.27 11.74
C ALA A 48 0.23 6.91 12.21
N ALA A 49 0.67 7.99 11.57
CA ALA A 49 1.89 8.71 11.89
C ALA A 49 1.73 9.71 13.07
N ALA A 50 0.50 10.03 13.47
CA ALA A 50 0.21 10.99 14.54
C ALA A 50 -0.41 10.33 15.77
N ASP A 51 -0.17 10.93 16.94
CA ASP A 51 -0.65 10.42 18.22
C ASP A 51 -1.71 11.31 18.85
N GLY A 52 -2.66 10.68 19.54
CA GLY A 52 -3.64 11.37 20.39
C GLY A 52 -4.34 12.56 19.71
N ALA A 53 -4.15 13.75 20.29
CA ALA A 53 -4.79 14.99 19.85
C ALA A 53 -4.29 15.51 18.49
N ASP A 54 -3.08 15.14 18.07
CA ASP A 54 -2.47 15.64 16.83
C ASP A 54 -3.04 14.97 15.58
N ARG A 55 -3.76 13.85 15.74
CA ARG A 55 -4.40 13.12 14.64
C ARG A 55 -5.40 13.97 13.87
N ALA A 56 -6.18 14.80 14.57
CA ALA A 56 -7.13 15.69 13.93
C ALA A 56 -6.41 16.72 13.04
N THR A 57 -5.29 17.27 13.53
CA THR A 57 -4.45 18.20 12.78
C THR A 57 -3.81 17.53 11.57
N ALA A 58 -3.28 16.32 11.73
CA ALA A 58 -2.64 15.57 10.64
C ALA A 58 -3.65 15.22 9.53
N ILE A 59 -4.85 14.76 9.89
CA ILE A 59 -5.93 14.52 8.92
C ILE A 59 -6.33 15.79 8.20
N LYS A 60 -6.49 16.90 8.96
CA LYS A 60 -6.89 18.19 8.37
C LYS A 60 -5.86 18.68 7.36
N ALA A 61 -4.57 18.58 7.65
CA ALA A 61 -3.52 19.00 6.72
C ALA A 61 -3.63 18.26 5.37
N VAL A 62 -3.84 16.93 5.38
CA VAL A 62 -4.02 16.15 4.15
C VAL A 62 -5.27 16.58 3.37
N ALA A 63 -6.36 16.90 4.07
CA ALA A 63 -7.58 17.36 3.43
C ALA A 63 -7.43 18.76 2.81
N ASP A 64 -6.78 19.68 3.53
CA ASP A 64 -6.49 21.04 3.06
C ASP A 64 -5.57 21.00 1.83
N ASP A 65 -4.51 20.19 1.85
CA ASP A 65 -3.60 19.99 0.72
C ASP A 65 -4.35 19.50 -0.53
N ARG A 66 -5.27 18.54 -0.36
CA ARG A 66 -6.06 18.01 -1.47
C ARG A 66 -7.03 19.06 -2.01
N LEU A 67 -7.60 19.90 -1.16
CA LEU A 67 -8.48 20.99 -1.58
C LEU A 67 -7.71 22.00 -2.43
N THR A 68 -6.53 22.43 -1.97
CA THR A 68 -5.67 23.36 -2.72
C THR A 68 -5.22 22.78 -4.07
N GLU A 69 -4.96 21.47 -4.15
CA GLU A 69 -4.65 20.80 -5.42
C GLU A 69 -5.84 20.87 -6.39
N LEU A 70 -7.06 20.61 -5.91
CA LEU A 70 -8.27 20.66 -6.71
C LEU A 70 -8.56 22.09 -7.20
N GLU A 71 -8.44 23.09 -6.33
CA GLU A 71 -8.61 24.50 -6.67
C GLU A 71 -7.64 24.92 -7.79
N ARG A 72 -6.35 24.57 -7.65
CA ARG A 72 -5.36 24.87 -8.69
C ARG A 72 -5.70 24.20 -10.03
N SER A 73 -6.08 22.92 -10.00
CA SER A 73 -6.42 22.20 -11.22
C SER A 73 -7.64 22.78 -11.92
N HIS A 74 -8.60 23.32 -11.16
CA HIS A 74 -9.78 23.98 -11.68
C HIS A 74 -9.38 25.29 -12.40
N ASP A 75 -8.55 26.12 -11.75
CA ASP A 75 -8.06 27.37 -12.32
C ASP A 75 -7.22 27.16 -13.59
N GLU A 76 -6.45 26.06 -13.66
CA GLU A 76 -5.67 25.68 -14.85
C GLU A 76 -6.53 25.18 -16.01
N THR A 77 -7.71 24.61 -15.72
CA THR A 77 -8.65 24.17 -16.77
C THR A 77 -9.53 25.28 -17.32
N GLU A 78 -9.69 26.39 -16.59
CA GLU A 78 -10.49 27.55 -17.03
C GLU A 78 -9.67 28.61 -17.80
N ASN A 79 -8.34 28.49 -17.83
CA ASN A 79 -7.41 29.35 -18.59
C ASN A 79 -6.93 28.73 -19.90
#